data_AF-A0A3S9QHW5-F1
#
_entry.id   AF-A0A3S9QHW5-F1
#
_cell.length_a   1.000
_cell.length_b   1.000
_cell.length_c   1.000
_cell.angle_alpha   90.00
_cell.angle_beta   90.00
_cell.angle_gamma   90.00
#
_symmetry.space_group_name_H-M   'P 1'
#
loop_
_entity.id
_entity.type
_entity.pdbx_description
1 polymer ?
#
loop_
_entity_poly.entity_id
_entity_poly.type
_entity_poly.pdbx_seq_one_letter_code
_entity_poly.pdbx_strand_id
1 'polypeptide(L)' 'MALVDALGNLVSFTLLPGQRHDIVGVEALIKDKEFNALLADKTFDADWLLEELNERACQAVIPPRQARQAWQG' A
#
# COMPACT_ATOMS: atom_id res chain seq x y z
N MET A 1 -1.95 4.24 -11.04
CA MET A 1 -1.07 4.43 -9.85
C MET A 1 0.36 4.07 -10.20
N ALA A 2 1.33 4.60 -9.46
CA ALA A 2 2.75 4.33 -9.66
C ALA A 2 3.43 3.98 -8.34
N LEU A 3 4.43 3.11 -8.40
CA LEU A 3 5.38 2.79 -7.34
C LEU A 3 6.73 3.41 -7.70
N VAL A 4 7.29 4.14 -6.76
CA VAL A 4 8.60 4.79 -6.89
C VAL A 4 9.53 4.29 -5.78
N ASP A 5 10.82 4.32 -6.04
CA ASP A 5 11.82 4.11 -4.98
C ASP A 5 11.99 5.38 -4.12
N ALA A 6 12.84 5.29 -3.10
CA ALA A 6 13.11 6.40 -2.19
C ALA A 6 13.77 7.62 -2.86
N LEU A 7 14.37 7.46 -4.04
CA LEU A 7 14.99 8.52 -4.84
C LEU A 7 14.00 9.12 -5.86
N GLY A 8 12.78 8.58 -5.96
CA GLY A 8 11.77 9.01 -6.91
C GLY A 8 11.87 8.35 -8.29
N ASN A 9 12.67 7.30 -8.45
CA ASN A 9 12.72 6.56 -9.70
C ASN A 9 11.48 5.67 -9.83
N LEU A 10 10.85 5.70 -10.99
CA LEU A 10 9.69 4.86 -11.28
C LEU A 10 10.09 3.38 -11.31
N VAL A 11 9.50 2.59 -10.41
CA VAL A 11 9.71 1.13 -10.34
C VAL A 11 8.65 0.39 -11.16
N SER A 12 7.39 0.77 -11.01
CA SER A 12 6.27 0.17 -11.74
C SER A 12 5.06 1.09 -11.72
N PHE A 13 4.14 0.90 -12.67
CA PHE A 13 2.84 1.57 -12.65
C PHE A 13 1.77 0.65 -13.22
N THR A 14 0.55 0.81 -12.71
CA THR A 14 -0.62 0.04 -13.15
C THR A 14 -1.69 1.03 -13.62
N LEU A 15 -2.18 0.80 -14.84
CA LEU A 15 -3.35 1.48 -15.39
C LEU A 15 -4.58 0.63 -15.10
N LEU A 16 -5.46 1.12 -14.23
CA LEU A 16 -6.71 0.44 -13.93
C LEU A 16 -7.80 0.91 -14.91
N PRO A 17 -8.53 0.00 -15.57
CA PRO A 17 -9.66 0.37 -16.41
C PRO A 17 -10.87 0.80 -15.54
N GLY A 18 -11.35 2.03 -15.72
CA GLY A 18 -12.56 2.57 -15.08
C GLY A 18 -12.46 2.82 -13.56
N GLN A 19 -13.62 3.06 -12.92
CA GLN A 19 -13.81 3.30 -11.47
C GLN A 19 -13.60 2.02 -10.63
N ARG A 20 -12.40 1.42 -10.69
CA ARG A 20 -12.00 0.40 -9.72
C ARG A 20 -11.25 1.07 -8.56
N HIS A 21 -11.54 0.66 -7.33
CA HIS A 21 -10.84 1.15 -6.14
C HIS A 21 -9.33 0.97 -6.33
N ASP A 22 -8.57 2.04 -6.10
CA ASP A 22 -7.11 2.10 -6.22
C ASP A 22 -6.39 0.94 -5.51
N ILE A 23 -7.01 0.41 -4.45
CA ILE A 23 -6.48 -0.67 -3.64
C ILE A 23 -6.19 -1.96 -4.42
N VAL A 24 -7.00 -2.28 -5.45
CA VAL A 24 -6.80 -3.47 -6.30
C VAL A 24 -5.51 -3.37 -7.12
N GLY A 25 -5.06 -2.14 -7.41
CA GLY A 25 -3.82 -1.92 -8.15
C GLY A 25 -2.56 -2.13 -7.31
N VAL A 26 -2.66 -2.02 -5.97
CA VAL A 26 -1.50 -2.09 -5.06
C VAL A 26 -0.85 -3.47 -5.10
N GLU A 27 -1.65 -4.53 -5.04
CA GLU A 27 -1.14 -5.91 -5.05
C GLU A 27 -0.22 -6.15 -6.25
N ALA A 28 -0.66 -5.74 -7.45
CA ALA A 28 0.14 -5.83 -8.67
C ALA A 28 1.43 -4.99 -8.61
N LEU A 29 1.42 -3.87 -7.89
CA LEU A 29 2.60 -3.01 -7.75
C LEU A 29 3.64 -3.64 -6.81
N ILE A 30 3.22 -4.23 -5.69
CA ILE A 30 4.13 -4.77 -4.66
C ILE A 30 4.50 -6.24 -4.88
N LYS A 31 3.79 -6.95 -5.76
CA LYS A 31 4.08 -8.34 -6.10
C LYS A 31 5.53 -8.51 -6.58
N ASP A 32 6.18 -9.55 -6.08
CA ASP A 32 7.55 -9.96 -6.38
C ASP A 32 8.62 -8.88 -6.14
N LYS A 33 8.36 -7.95 -5.21
CA LYS A 33 9.31 -6.89 -4.80
C LYS A 33 9.65 -7.03 -3.34
N GLU A 34 10.95 -6.94 -3.06
CA GLU A 34 11.50 -6.85 -1.72
C GLU A 34 11.73 -5.37 -1.37
N PHE A 35 11.22 -4.95 -0.23
CA PHE A 35 11.41 -3.62 0.32
C PHE A 35 11.20 -3.67 1.83
N ASN A 36 11.77 -2.72 2.57
CA ASN A 36 11.68 -2.73 4.04
C ASN A 36 10.50 -1.89 4.55
N ALA A 37 9.99 -0.97 3.75
CA ALA A 37 8.88 -0.11 4.11
C ALA A 37 8.06 0.30 2.88
N LEU A 38 6.75 0.46 3.06
CA LEU A 38 5.85 1.04 2.06
C LEU A 38 5.30 2.37 2.57
N LEU A 39 5.59 3.45 1.85
CA LEU A 39 5.01 4.77 2.07
C LEU A 39 3.85 4.93 1.09
N ALA A 40 2.63 5.14 1.61
CA ALA A 40 1.45 5.31 0.78
C ALA A 40 0.46 6.32 1.37
N ASP A 41 -0.41 6.86 0.53
CA ASP A 41 -1.49 7.76 0.94
C ASP A 41 -2.51 7.03 1.84
N LYS A 42 -3.23 7.79 2.68
CA LYS A 42 -4.30 7.26 3.56
C LYS A 42 -5.40 6.50 2.82
N THR A 43 -5.59 6.70 1.52
CA THR A 43 -6.55 5.91 0.73
C THR A 43 -6.15 4.43 0.62
N PHE A 44 -4.89 4.10 0.91
CA PHE A 44 -4.36 2.74 0.92
C PHE A 44 -4.40 2.08 2.30
N ASP A 45 -4.99 2.75 3.29
CA ASP A 45 -5.20 2.20 4.62
C ASP A 45 -6.33 1.14 4.61
N ALA A 46 -6.03 -0.04 4.08
CA ALA A 46 -6.89 -1.22 4.18
C ALA A 46 -6.21 -2.34 4.94
N ASP A 47 -7.03 -3.06 5.70
CA ASP A 47 -6.56 -4.08 6.64
C ASP A 47 -5.78 -5.20 5.94
N TRP A 48 -6.24 -5.67 4.77
CA TRP A 48 -5.52 -6.68 3.99
C TRP A 48 -4.12 -6.22 3.55
N LEU A 49 -3.93 -4.94 3.24
CA LEU A 49 -2.63 -4.42 2.82
C LEU A 49 -1.69 -4.32 4.02
N LEU A 50 -2.21 -3.94 5.19
CA LEU A 50 -1.44 -3.92 6.43
C LEU A 50 -1.02 -5.34 6.85
N GLU A 51 -1.92 -6.31 6.72
CA GLU A 51 -1.66 -7.74 6.96
C GLU A 51 -0.56 -8.27 6.03
N GLU A 52 -0.69 -8.05 4.72
CA GLU A 52 0.31 -8.45 3.71
C GLU A 52 1.70 -7.85 4.01
N LEU A 53 1.76 -6.56 4.38
CA LEU A 53 3.01 -5.90 4.74
C LEU A 53 3.61 -6.49 6.02
N ASN A 54 2.77 -6.79 7.01
CA ASN A 54 3.20 -7.43 8.25
C ASN A 54 3.74 -8.84 8.01
N GLU A 55 3.08 -9.66 7.17
CA GLU A 55 3.57 -10.98 6.77
C GLU A 55 4.92 -10.92 6.05
N ARG A 56 5.15 -9.87 5.26
CA ARG A 56 6.43 -9.61 4.58
C ARG A 56 7.50 -8.98 5.48
N ALA A 57 7.23 -8.77 6.78
CA ALA A 57 8.08 -8.00 7.69
C ALA A 57 8.44 -6.59 7.16
N CYS A 58 7.53 -5.99 6.40
CA CYS A 58 7.66 -4.65 5.82
C CYS A 58 6.93 -3.63 6.70
N GLN A 59 7.57 -2.48 6.96
CA GLN A 59 6.92 -1.41 7.71
C GLN A 59 5.88 -0.67 6.86
N ALA A 60 4.62 -0.66 7.30
CA ALA A 60 3.58 0.18 6.72
C ALA A 60 3.69 1.62 7.25
N VAL A 61 4.01 2.57 6.38
CA VAL A 61 4.02 4.01 6.68
C VAL A 61 2.87 4.67 5.94
N ILE A 62 1.65 4.38 6.40
CA ILE A 62 0.40 4.83 5.81
C ILE A 62 -0.36 5.64 6.86
N PRO A 63 -0.71 6.91 6.61
CA PRO A 63 -1.52 7.67 7.54
C PRO A 63 -2.89 7.00 7.73
N PRO A 64 -3.41 6.89 8.97
CA PRO A 64 -4.70 6.24 9.20
C PRO A 64 -5.83 7.03 8.53
N ARG A 65 -6.79 6.32 7.96
CA ARG A 65 -8.07 6.89 7.52
C ARG A 65 -8.82 7.36 8.78
N GLN A 66 -9.33 8.60 8.77
CA GLN A 66 -10.11 9.13 9.90
C GLN A 66 -11.23 8.13 10.26
N ALA A 67 -11.18 7.65 11.50
CA ALA A 67 -12.04 6.64 12.15
C ALA A 67 -11.66 5.15 12.02
N ARG A 68 -10.40 4.75 12.27
CA ARG A 68 -10.15 3.43 12.86
C ARG A 68 -10.35 3.53 14.38
N GLN A 69 -11.46 3.01 14.90
CA GLN A 69 -11.58 2.74 16.34
C GLN A 69 -10.60 1.61 16.64
N ALA A 70 -9.53 1.92 17.36
CA ALA A 70 -8.69 0.89 17.95
C ALA A 70 -9.56 0.06 18.88
N TRP A 71 -9.76 -1.23 18.58
CA TRP A 71 -10.34 -2.15 19.54
C TRP A 71 -9.39 -2.21 20.75
N GLN A 72 -9.81 -1.60 21.85
CA GLN A 72 -9.26 -1.88 23.18
C GLN A 72 -10.05 -3.06 23.74
N GLY A 73 -9.42 -4.23 23.72
CA GLY A 73 -9.90 -5.46 24.34
C GLY A 73 -8.71 -6.34 24.67
#